data_AF-D7NAD1-F1
#
_entry.id   AF-D7NAD1-F1
#
_cell.length_a   1.000
_cell.length_b   1.000
_cell.length_c   1.000
_cell.angle_alpha   90.00
_cell.angle_beta   90.00
_cell.angle_gamma   90.00
#
_symmetry.space_group_name_H-M   'P 1'
#
loop_
_entity.id
_entity.type
_entity.pdbx_description
1 polymer ?
#
loop_
_entity_poly.entity_id
_entity_poly.type
_entity_poly.pdbx_seq_one_letter_code
_entity_poly.pdbx_strand_id
1 'polypeptide(L)'
;MEDTNMKKITAENFDELYVDKIELAEIDKFVCNEMSRQIHRYIKGMSGSKTIMLKFEESLSKLSIPEKEKAIARYIDLNRKAISGLDWKMVITRAAANYCDTYSYWHRMINNPRKIVAYLQRIKKKYIKFHEVFEENGKFGIKDHEGNILVHPLYDFLRTPYVYVDDLCMMPVIAEKNGKMGLILPDGKDTIIAEFIYDDMQLRSEPPYFEAIQGKKHTLIDRYGKKR
;
A
#
# COMPACT_ATOMS: atom_id res chain seq x y z
N MET A 1 9.61 5.17 37.03
CA MET A 1 8.52 6.03 37.55
C MET A 1 8.00 6.83 36.37
N GLU A 2 6.95 6.34 35.72
CA GLU A 2 6.19 7.12 34.75
C GLU A 2 4.83 7.39 35.36
N ASP A 3 4.69 8.56 35.99
CA ASP A 3 3.38 9.15 36.27
C ASP A 3 2.77 9.59 34.94
N THR A 4 2.12 8.65 34.24
CA THR A 4 1.13 9.03 33.24
C THR A 4 -0.13 9.42 33.99
N ASN A 5 -0.24 10.71 34.26
CA ASN A 5 -1.42 11.36 34.83
C ASN A 5 -2.60 11.21 33.83
N MET A 6 -3.21 10.04 33.78
CA MET A 6 -4.44 9.78 33.03
C MET A 6 -5.53 10.66 33.64
N LYS A 7 -5.85 11.77 32.98
CA LYS A 7 -6.96 12.64 33.38
C LYS A 7 -8.21 11.78 33.54
N LYS A 8 -8.78 11.80 34.74
CA LYS A 8 -10.01 11.08 35.06
C LYS A 8 -11.12 11.55 34.12
N ILE A 9 -11.84 10.61 33.51
CA ILE A 9 -13.00 10.92 32.68
C ILE A 9 -14.11 11.45 33.60
N THR A 10 -14.65 12.60 33.25
CA THR A 10 -15.74 13.32 33.92
C THR A 10 -16.83 13.60 32.88
N ALA A 11 -18.04 13.96 33.31
CA ALA A 11 -19.12 14.31 32.37
C ALA A 11 -18.73 15.48 31.44
N GLU A 12 -17.93 16.42 31.94
CA GLU A 12 -17.48 17.62 31.20
C GLU A 12 -16.41 17.33 30.15
N ASN A 13 -15.58 16.29 30.37
CA ASN A 13 -14.49 15.91 29.46
C ASN A 13 -14.73 14.55 28.77
N PHE A 14 -15.91 13.95 28.94
CA PHE A 14 -16.25 12.63 28.41
C PHE A 14 -16.05 12.60 26.89
N ASP A 15 -16.64 13.55 26.19
CA ASP A 15 -16.55 13.65 24.73
C ASP A 15 -15.12 13.96 24.22
N GLU A 16 -14.25 14.49 25.07
CA GLU A 16 -12.85 14.79 24.73
C GLU A 16 -11.89 13.62 25.01
N LEU A 17 -12.13 12.85 26.07
CA LEU A 17 -11.21 11.80 26.56
C LEU A 17 -11.70 10.39 26.24
N TYR A 18 -13.00 10.18 26.05
CA TYR A 18 -13.56 8.87 25.73
C TYR A 18 -13.46 8.60 24.23
N VAL A 19 -12.83 7.47 23.90
CA VAL A 19 -12.76 6.96 22.53
C VAL A 19 -13.70 5.77 22.43
N ASP A 20 -14.84 5.97 21.76
CA ASP A 20 -15.77 4.87 21.50
C ASP A 20 -15.15 3.88 20.50
N LYS A 21 -14.92 2.64 20.96
CA LYS A 21 -14.35 1.58 20.13
C LYS A 21 -15.32 1.16 19.01
N ILE A 22 -16.62 1.27 19.23
CA ILE A 22 -17.64 0.95 18.21
C ILE A 22 -17.60 2.01 17.11
N GLU A 23 -17.56 3.29 17.49
CA GLU A 23 -17.35 4.41 16.56
C GLU A 23 -16.12 4.18 15.67
N LEU A 24 -14.97 3.89 16.28
CA LEU A 24 -13.75 3.64 15.51
C LEU A 24 -13.88 2.45 14.57
N ALA A 25 -14.50 1.35 15.01
CA ALA A 25 -14.66 0.14 14.22
C ALA A 25 -15.57 0.37 13.01
N GLU A 26 -16.68 1.08 13.17
CA GLU A 26 -17.59 1.38 12.05
C GLU A 26 -16.99 2.42 11.08
N ILE A 27 -16.26 3.42 11.58
CA ILE A 27 -15.48 4.33 10.73
C ILE A 27 -14.46 3.54 9.91
N ASP A 28 -13.67 2.69 10.57
CA ASP A 28 -12.63 1.88 9.92
C ASP A 28 -13.22 0.95 8.83
N LYS A 29 -14.34 0.28 9.13
CA LYS A 29 -15.07 -0.58 8.20
C LYS A 29 -15.57 0.20 6.98
N PHE A 30 -16.20 1.36 7.18
CA PHE A 30 -16.67 2.20 6.08
C PHE A 30 -15.51 2.65 5.19
N VAL A 31 -14.44 3.13 5.82
CA VAL A 31 -13.25 3.62 5.11
C VAL A 31 -12.59 2.51 4.32
N CYS A 32 -12.48 1.30 4.89
CA CYS A 32 -11.96 0.14 4.19
C CYS A 32 -12.76 -0.16 2.91
N ASN A 33 -14.09 -0.12 2.99
CA ASN A 33 -14.95 -0.30 1.82
C ASN A 33 -14.76 0.82 0.80
N GLU A 34 -14.63 2.05 1.26
CA GLU A 34 -14.39 3.22 0.40
C GLU A 34 -13.02 3.15 -0.30
N MET A 35 -11.97 2.66 0.36
CA MET A 35 -10.66 2.46 -0.26
C MET A 35 -10.71 1.35 -1.31
N SER A 36 -11.36 0.22 -1.03
CA SER A 36 -11.61 -0.83 -2.03
C SER A 36 -12.34 -0.27 -3.26
N ARG A 37 -13.36 0.57 -3.02
CA ARG A 37 -14.14 1.24 -4.08
C ARG A 37 -13.30 2.23 -4.89
N GLN A 38 -12.36 2.94 -4.27
CA GLN A 38 -11.44 3.83 -4.99
C GLN A 38 -10.46 3.05 -5.86
N ILE A 39 -9.90 1.95 -5.35
CA ILE A 39 -9.05 1.06 -6.13
C ILE A 39 -9.82 0.49 -7.33
N HIS A 40 -11.05 0.01 -7.12
CA HIS A 40 -11.91 -0.45 -8.21
C HIS A 40 -12.05 0.61 -9.31
N ARG A 41 -12.33 1.86 -8.94
CA ARG A 41 -12.46 2.98 -9.90
C ARG A 41 -11.15 3.25 -10.64
N TYR A 42 -10.02 3.20 -9.92
CA TYR A 42 -8.70 3.39 -10.50
C TYR A 42 -8.38 2.32 -11.55
N ILE A 43 -8.59 1.03 -11.22
CA ILE A 43 -8.40 -0.09 -12.16
C ILE A 43 -9.26 0.09 -13.41
N LYS A 44 -10.55 0.42 -13.22
CA LYS A 44 -11.49 0.66 -14.32
C LYS A 44 -11.06 1.83 -15.20
N GLY A 45 -10.55 2.91 -14.61
CA GLY A 45 -10.11 4.12 -15.33
C GLY A 45 -8.86 3.92 -16.19
N MET A 46 -8.01 2.94 -15.87
CA MET A 46 -6.81 2.61 -16.66
C MET A 46 -7.08 1.67 -17.83
N SER A 47 -8.34 1.44 -18.21
CA SER A 47 -8.73 0.38 -19.15
C SER A 47 -8.23 -1.00 -18.70
N GLY A 48 -8.11 -1.23 -17.39
CA GLY A 48 -7.68 -2.50 -16.84
C GLY A 48 -8.63 -3.63 -17.28
N SER A 49 -8.08 -4.82 -17.48
CA SER A 49 -8.88 -6.00 -17.83
C SER A 49 -9.94 -6.25 -16.75
N LYS A 50 -11.20 -6.48 -17.16
CA LYS A 50 -12.30 -6.86 -16.24
C LYS A 50 -11.89 -8.02 -15.32
N THR A 51 -11.09 -8.95 -15.82
CA THR A 51 -10.58 -10.09 -15.08
C THR A 51 -9.68 -9.68 -13.91
N ILE A 52 -8.80 -8.69 -14.12
CA ILE A 52 -7.90 -8.14 -13.08
C ILE A 52 -8.72 -7.55 -11.93
N MET A 53 -9.71 -6.73 -12.29
CA MET A 53 -10.61 -6.11 -11.32
C MET A 53 -11.37 -7.15 -10.48
N LEU A 54 -11.95 -8.15 -11.14
CA LEU A 54 -12.73 -9.20 -10.45
C LEU A 54 -11.85 -10.04 -9.51
N LYS A 55 -10.63 -10.39 -9.93
CA LYS A 55 -9.68 -11.12 -9.07
C LYS A 55 -9.28 -10.32 -7.83
N PHE A 56 -9.04 -9.03 -7.99
CA PHE A 56 -8.73 -8.16 -6.85
C PHE A 56 -9.89 -8.10 -5.84
N GLU A 57 -11.13 -7.94 -6.33
CA GLU A 57 -12.33 -7.94 -5.49
C GLU A 57 -12.54 -9.28 -4.78
N GLU A 58 -12.37 -10.38 -5.51
CA GLU A 58 -12.49 -11.73 -4.95
C GLU A 58 -11.45 -11.96 -3.85
N SER A 59 -10.20 -11.59 -4.10
CA SER A 59 -9.09 -11.69 -3.14
C SER A 59 -9.38 -10.88 -1.88
N LEU A 60 -9.86 -9.63 -2.01
CA LEU A 60 -10.24 -8.83 -0.85
C LEU A 60 -11.43 -9.44 -0.11
N SER A 61 -12.45 -9.97 -0.79
CA SER A 61 -13.69 -10.46 -0.16
C SER A 61 -13.45 -11.52 0.92
N LYS A 62 -12.38 -12.31 0.79
CA LYS A 62 -11.98 -13.41 1.69
C LYS A 62 -11.29 -12.96 2.98
N LEU A 63 -10.93 -11.68 3.09
CA LEU A 63 -10.14 -11.13 4.19
C LEU A 63 -11.00 -10.46 5.26
N SER A 64 -10.55 -10.52 6.51
CA SER A 64 -11.07 -9.67 7.60
C SER A 64 -10.78 -8.18 7.34
N ILE A 65 -11.45 -7.27 8.04
CA ILE A 65 -11.21 -5.82 7.87
C ILE A 65 -9.72 -5.46 8.09
N PRO A 66 -9.04 -5.88 9.17
CA PRO A 66 -7.62 -5.54 9.35
C PRO A 66 -6.71 -6.11 8.25
N GLU A 67 -7.03 -7.29 7.72
CA GLU A 67 -6.28 -7.90 6.61
C GLU A 67 -6.52 -7.16 5.29
N LYS A 68 -7.77 -6.76 5.03
CA LYS A 68 -8.13 -5.89 3.89
C LYS A 68 -7.38 -4.57 3.95
N GLU A 69 -7.35 -3.92 5.12
CA GLU A 69 -6.61 -2.67 5.31
C GLU A 69 -5.13 -2.82 4.95
N LYS A 70 -4.48 -3.90 5.40
CA LYS A 70 -3.07 -4.20 5.06
C LYS A 70 -2.90 -4.45 3.56
N ALA A 71 -3.77 -5.23 2.94
CA ALA A 71 -3.74 -5.52 1.50
C ALA A 71 -3.92 -4.24 0.65
N ILE A 72 -4.89 -3.40 1.02
CA ILE A 72 -5.16 -2.11 0.38
C ILE A 72 -3.99 -1.15 0.57
N ALA A 73 -3.36 -1.11 1.74
CA ALA A 73 -2.19 -0.26 1.96
C ALA A 73 -0.99 -0.66 1.07
N ARG A 74 -0.73 -1.97 0.95
CA ARG A 74 0.28 -2.50 0.00
C ARG A 74 -0.07 -2.15 -1.44
N TYR A 75 -1.36 -2.18 -1.77
CA TYR A 75 -1.82 -1.73 -3.07
C TYR A 75 -1.48 -0.23 -3.26
N ILE A 76 -1.94 0.62 -2.36
CA ILE A 76 -1.73 2.06 -2.45
C ILE A 76 -0.24 2.43 -2.54
N ASP A 77 0.64 1.72 -1.85
CA ASP A 77 2.09 1.93 -1.95
C ASP A 77 2.64 1.71 -3.36
N LEU A 78 2.30 0.60 -4.00
CA LEU A 78 2.74 0.29 -5.36
C LEU A 78 2.04 1.18 -6.40
N ASN A 79 0.83 1.66 -6.10
CA ASN A 79 0.00 2.42 -7.04
C ASN A 79 -0.52 3.71 -6.41
N ARG A 80 0.41 4.59 -6.04
CA ARG A 80 0.12 5.83 -5.30
C ARG A 80 -0.91 6.73 -5.99
N LYS A 81 -1.02 6.66 -7.32
CA LYS A 81 -2.03 7.37 -8.11
C LYS A 81 -3.47 6.93 -7.82
N ALA A 82 -3.70 5.74 -7.25
CA ALA A 82 -5.01 5.22 -6.90
C ALA A 82 -5.76 6.10 -5.87
N ILE A 83 -5.01 6.88 -5.07
CA ILE A 83 -5.56 7.85 -4.12
C ILE A 83 -5.32 9.30 -4.54
N SER A 84 -4.84 9.54 -5.77
CA SER A 84 -4.63 10.89 -6.28
C SER A 84 -5.96 11.62 -6.41
N GLY A 85 -6.07 12.80 -5.82
CA GLY A 85 -7.32 13.59 -5.80
C GLY A 85 -8.38 13.09 -4.81
N LEU A 86 -8.10 12.07 -3.99
CA LEU A 86 -9.01 11.61 -2.95
C LEU A 86 -9.12 12.65 -1.82
N ASP A 87 -10.32 13.18 -1.60
CA ASP A 87 -10.62 14.01 -0.43
C ASP A 87 -10.89 13.13 0.81
N TRP A 88 -9.86 13.00 1.64
CA TRP A 88 -9.94 12.25 2.91
C TRP A 88 -10.97 12.85 3.89
N LYS A 89 -11.20 14.17 3.89
CA LYS A 89 -12.23 14.77 4.76
C LYS A 89 -13.62 14.33 4.32
N MET A 90 -13.85 14.22 3.01
CA MET A 90 -15.10 13.70 2.47
C MET A 90 -15.30 12.21 2.81
N VAL A 91 -14.23 11.42 2.83
CA VAL A 91 -14.28 10.01 3.31
C VAL A 91 -14.68 9.96 4.78
N ILE A 92 -14.04 10.75 5.65
CA ILE A 92 -14.39 10.84 7.08
C ILE A 92 -15.82 11.27 7.28
N THR A 93 -16.26 12.31 6.57
CA THR A 93 -17.60 12.88 6.71
C THR A 93 -18.69 11.85 6.41
N ARG A 94 -18.49 11.02 5.36
CA ARG A 94 -19.40 9.93 5.01
C ARG A 94 -19.32 8.76 6.00
N ALA A 95 -18.13 8.42 6.49
CA ALA A 95 -17.96 7.41 7.53
C ALA A 95 -18.68 7.80 8.83
N ALA A 96 -18.53 9.06 9.25
CA ALA A 96 -19.24 9.62 10.38
C ALA A 96 -20.76 9.60 10.16
N ALA A 97 -21.24 9.96 8.97
CA ALA A 97 -22.67 9.92 8.64
C ALA A 97 -23.24 8.49 8.69
N ASN A 98 -22.44 7.50 8.27
CA ASN A 98 -22.83 6.09 8.34
C ASN A 98 -22.92 5.55 9.78
N TYR A 99 -22.12 6.10 10.70
CA TYR A 99 -22.12 5.69 12.12
C TYR A 99 -23.19 6.42 12.95
N CYS A 100 -23.47 7.69 12.66
CA CYS A 100 -24.35 8.51 13.51
C CYS A 100 -25.85 8.25 13.23
N ASP A 101 -26.63 8.06 14.28
CA ASP A 101 -28.10 7.88 14.17
C ASP A 101 -28.87 9.20 13.98
N THR A 102 -28.25 10.35 14.23
CA THR A 102 -28.91 11.67 14.13
C THR A 102 -28.03 12.70 13.42
N TYR A 103 -28.67 13.59 12.67
CA TYR A 103 -28.00 14.71 12.00
C TYR A 103 -27.28 15.63 13.00
N SER A 104 -27.90 15.92 14.15
CA SER A 104 -27.32 16.79 15.17
C SER A 104 -26.02 16.21 15.75
N TYR A 105 -25.99 14.89 16.00
CA TYR A 105 -24.79 14.21 16.47
C TYR A 105 -23.69 14.19 15.41
N TRP A 106 -24.05 13.81 14.18
CA TRP A 106 -23.13 13.86 13.03
C TRP A 106 -22.55 15.25 12.83
N HIS A 107 -23.39 16.28 12.81
CA HIS A 107 -22.99 17.68 12.64
C HIS A 107 -22.02 18.12 13.73
N ARG A 108 -22.28 17.78 15.00
CA ARG A 108 -21.35 18.05 16.10
C ARG A 108 -20.02 17.33 15.92
N MET A 109 -20.04 16.06 15.48
CA MET A 109 -18.84 15.27 15.24
C MET A 109 -17.96 15.87 14.15
N ILE A 110 -18.54 16.21 12.99
CA ILE A 110 -17.76 16.74 11.86
C ILE A 110 -17.28 18.18 12.08
N ASN A 111 -17.97 18.95 12.93
CA ASN A 111 -17.54 20.29 13.33
C ASN A 111 -16.56 20.30 14.50
N ASN A 112 -16.13 19.14 15.01
CA ASN A 112 -15.05 19.05 16.00
C ASN A 112 -13.69 18.91 15.26
N PRO A 113 -12.85 19.96 15.20
CA PRO A 113 -11.62 19.91 14.41
C PRO A 113 -10.59 18.93 14.96
N ARG A 114 -10.50 18.78 16.29
CA ARG A 114 -9.59 17.84 16.94
C ARG A 114 -9.93 16.41 16.55
N LYS A 115 -11.22 16.06 16.58
CA LYS A 115 -11.73 14.72 16.23
C LYS A 115 -11.49 14.41 14.74
N ILE A 116 -11.78 15.36 13.85
CA ILE A 116 -11.51 15.21 12.42
C ILE A 116 -10.00 15.02 12.14
N VAL A 117 -9.13 15.81 12.77
CA VAL A 117 -7.67 15.66 12.61
C VAL A 117 -7.21 14.29 13.09
N ALA A 118 -7.70 13.82 14.24
CA ALA A 118 -7.38 12.49 14.77
C ALA A 118 -7.79 11.37 13.80
N TYR A 119 -8.99 11.46 13.21
CA TYR A 119 -9.44 10.49 12.21
C TYR A 119 -8.63 10.51 10.92
N LEU A 120 -8.32 11.71 10.41
CA LEU A 120 -7.47 11.84 9.23
C LEU A 120 -6.09 11.21 9.47
N GLN A 121 -5.45 11.50 10.61
CA GLN A 121 -4.15 10.93 10.96
C GLN A 121 -4.22 9.41 11.10
N ARG A 122 -5.22 8.90 11.84
CA ARG A 122 -5.42 7.46 12.03
C ARG A 122 -5.55 6.72 10.72
N ILE A 123 -6.41 7.20 9.82
CA ILE A 123 -6.69 6.55 8.55
C ILE A 123 -5.51 6.67 7.60
N LYS A 124 -4.92 7.85 7.47
CA LYS A 124 -3.73 8.03 6.64
C LYS A 124 -2.60 7.11 7.10
N LYS A 125 -2.40 6.95 8.41
CA LYS A 125 -1.41 6.01 8.96
C LYS A 125 -1.68 4.55 8.57
N LYS A 126 -2.94 4.15 8.37
CA LYS A 126 -3.28 2.79 7.93
C LYS A 126 -2.94 2.54 6.47
N TYR A 127 -3.27 3.48 5.59
CA TYR A 127 -3.24 3.27 4.14
C TYR A 127 -2.04 3.89 3.43
N ILE A 128 -1.46 4.97 3.96
CA ILE A 128 -0.29 5.64 3.40
C ILE A 128 0.96 5.02 4.03
N LYS A 129 1.36 3.87 3.47
CA LYS A 129 2.46 3.03 3.95
C LYS A 129 3.52 2.90 2.87
N PHE A 130 4.09 4.03 2.48
CA PHE A 130 4.97 4.12 1.33
C PHE A 130 6.36 3.56 1.60
N HIS A 131 6.86 2.73 0.67
CA HIS A 131 8.29 2.41 0.63
C HIS A 131 9.10 3.61 0.09
N GLU A 132 10.38 3.61 0.38
CA GLU A 132 11.33 4.62 -0.07
C GLU A 132 12.52 3.90 -0.72
N VAL A 133 12.88 4.34 -1.93
CA VAL A 133 14.18 4.02 -2.52
C VAL A 133 15.18 5.01 -1.94
N PHE A 134 16.28 4.49 -1.39
CA PHE A 134 17.32 5.30 -0.77
C PHE A 134 18.70 4.91 -1.32
N GLU A 135 19.67 5.78 -1.13
CA GLU A 135 21.06 5.58 -1.55
C GLU A 135 21.98 5.62 -0.33
N GLU A 136 22.91 4.68 -0.26
CA GLU A 136 23.97 4.61 0.74
C GLU A 136 25.29 4.21 0.05
N ASN A 137 26.35 5.00 0.22
CA ASN A 137 27.67 4.75 -0.39
C ASN A 137 27.64 4.53 -1.91
N GLY A 138 26.77 5.25 -2.64
CA GLY A 138 26.64 5.10 -4.09
C GLY A 138 25.85 3.88 -4.55
N LYS A 139 25.15 3.19 -3.63
CA LYS A 139 24.35 2.00 -3.91
C LYS A 139 22.90 2.20 -3.46
N PHE A 140 21.97 1.64 -4.21
CA PHE A 140 20.54 1.80 -3.99
C PHE A 140 19.93 0.65 -3.21
N GLY A 141 19.07 0.98 -2.25
CA GLY A 141 18.26 0.06 -1.46
C GLY A 141 16.79 0.50 -1.41
N ILE A 142 15.95 -0.32 -0.79
CA ILE A 142 14.52 -0.03 -0.56
C ILE A 142 14.22 -0.32 0.90
N LYS A 143 13.55 0.62 1.57
CA LYS A 143 13.02 0.43 2.93
C LYS A 143 11.50 0.64 2.93
N ASP A 144 10.82 -0.05 3.83
CA ASP A 144 9.38 0.14 4.03
C ASP A 144 9.08 1.44 4.82
N HIS A 145 7.80 1.69 5.06
CA HIS A 145 7.33 2.87 5.76
C HIS A 145 7.72 2.93 7.26
N GLU A 146 8.21 1.83 7.82
CA GLU A 146 8.71 1.73 9.20
C GLU A 146 10.23 1.84 9.24
N GLY A 147 10.89 1.91 8.08
CA GLY A 147 12.34 1.95 7.94
C GLY A 147 12.99 0.57 7.88
N ASN A 148 12.21 -0.52 7.83
CA ASN A 148 12.78 -1.85 7.67
C ASN A 148 13.33 -2.01 6.26
N ILE A 149 14.53 -2.57 6.14
CA ILE A 149 15.17 -2.80 4.85
C ILE A 149 14.45 -3.94 4.11
N LEU A 150 13.95 -3.65 2.91
CA LEU A 150 13.38 -4.62 1.97
C LEU A 150 14.40 -5.06 0.91
N VAL A 151 15.27 -4.15 0.50
CA VAL A 151 16.41 -4.37 -0.41
C VAL A 151 17.60 -3.63 0.17
N HIS A 152 18.72 -4.32 0.40
CA HIS A 152 19.91 -3.68 0.94
C HIS A 152 20.58 -2.78 -0.11
N PRO A 153 21.29 -1.72 0.30
CA PRO A 153 21.98 -0.81 -0.62
C PRO A 153 23.24 -1.46 -1.21
N LEU A 154 23.04 -2.41 -2.13
CA LEU A 154 24.10 -3.21 -2.75
C LEU A 154 24.17 -3.03 -4.27
N TYR A 155 23.22 -2.30 -4.85
CA TYR A 155 22.93 -2.27 -6.28
C TYR A 155 23.26 -0.92 -6.90
N ASP A 156 23.75 -0.94 -8.13
CA ASP A 156 24.05 0.28 -8.91
C ASP A 156 22.78 0.98 -9.39
N PHE A 157 21.71 0.21 -9.57
CA PHE A 157 20.42 0.69 -10.02
C PHE A 157 19.32 -0.26 -9.55
N LEU A 158 18.13 0.29 -9.26
CA LEU A 158 16.92 -0.46 -8.95
C LEU A 158 15.75 0.05 -9.81
N ARG A 159 14.97 -0.89 -10.34
CA ARG A 159 13.70 -0.61 -11.02
C ARG A 159 12.60 -1.49 -10.46
N THR A 160 11.72 -0.86 -9.69
CA THR A 160 10.52 -1.50 -9.15
C THR A 160 9.50 -1.74 -10.27
N PRO A 161 8.81 -2.90 -10.28
CA PRO A 161 7.67 -3.11 -11.16
C PRO A 161 6.58 -2.09 -10.82
N TYR A 162 6.19 -1.27 -11.80
CA TYR A 162 5.28 -0.13 -11.59
C TYR A 162 3.80 -0.51 -11.48
N VAL A 163 3.40 -1.77 -11.71
CA VAL A 163 1.99 -2.14 -11.90
C VAL A 163 1.69 -3.54 -11.36
N TYR A 164 0.49 -3.68 -10.80
CA TYR A 164 -0.07 -4.89 -10.20
C TYR A 164 0.17 -6.19 -10.93
N VAL A 165 0.29 -7.21 -10.10
CA VAL A 165 -0.33 -8.50 -10.39
C VAL A 165 -1.40 -8.73 -9.33
N ASP A 166 -2.61 -8.99 -9.82
CA ASP A 166 -3.93 -9.08 -9.16
C ASP A 166 -3.99 -9.86 -7.84
N ASP A 167 -2.97 -10.66 -7.58
CA ASP A 167 -2.92 -11.63 -6.50
C ASP A 167 -2.25 -11.06 -5.23
N LEU A 168 -2.06 -9.74 -5.13
CA LEU A 168 -1.40 -9.06 -3.99
C LEU A 168 -0.01 -9.61 -3.66
N CYS A 169 0.63 -10.22 -4.66
CA CYS A 169 1.86 -10.94 -4.48
C CYS A 169 3.07 -10.03 -4.59
N MET A 170 4.11 -10.37 -3.83
CA MET A 170 5.41 -9.72 -3.96
C MET A 170 6.01 -10.02 -5.33
N MET A 171 6.46 -8.98 -6.01
CA MET A 171 7.06 -9.04 -7.34
C MET A 171 8.56 -8.76 -7.23
N PRO A 172 9.42 -9.46 -8.00
CA PRO A 172 10.84 -9.13 -8.05
C PRO A 172 11.10 -7.70 -8.55
N VAL A 173 12.17 -7.11 -8.04
CA VAL A 173 12.74 -5.84 -8.47
C VAL A 173 13.85 -6.14 -9.47
N ILE A 174 13.91 -5.37 -10.57
CA ILE A 174 15.06 -5.41 -11.47
C ILE A 174 16.17 -4.63 -10.80
N ALA A 175 17.34 -5.26 -10.68
CA ALA A 175 18.50 -4.66 -10.06
C ALA A 175 19.70 -4.74 -10.99
N GLU A 176 20.57 -3.74 -10.94
CA GLU A 176 21.88 -3.76 -11.58
C GLU A 176 22.96 -3.96 -10.52
N LYS A 177 23.93 -4.84 -10.82
CA LYS A 177 25.12 -5.04 -10.01
C LYS A 177 26.31 -5.28 -10.93
N ASN A 178 27.33 -4.43 -10.81
CA ASN A 178 28.57 -4.54 -11.59
C ASN A 178 28.33 -4.55 -13.12
N GLY A 179 27.41 -3.71 -13.61
CA GLY A 179 27.12 -3.57 -15.04
C GLY A 179 26.31 -4.71 -15.66
N LYS A 180 25.73 -5.60 -14.84
CA LYS A 180 24.78 -6.63 -15.27
C LYS A 180 23.48 -6.53 -14.50
N MET A 181 22.39 -6.88 -15.16
CA MET A 181 21.05 -6.88 -14.59
C MET A 181 20.63 -8.27 -14.11
N GLY A 182 19.81 -8.30 -13.06
CA GLY A 182 19.19 -9.48 -12.48
C GLY A 182 17.87 -9.15 -11.79
N LEU A 183 17.25 -10.16 -11.18
CA LEU A 183 16.01 -10.02 -10.41
C LEU A 183 16.24 -10.41 -8.96
N ILE A 184 15.71 -9.61 -8.04
CA ILE A 184 15.76 -9.87 -6.59
C ILE A 184 14.38 -9.71 -5.98
N LEU A 185 14.10 -10.40 -4.86
CA LEU A 185 12.90 -10.13 -4.07
C LEU A 185 13.14 -8.99 -3.07
N PRO A 186 12.17 -8.08 -2.89
CA PRO A 186 12.19 -7.09 -1.82
C PRO A 186 11.72 -7.72 -0.49
N ASP A 187 12.39 -8.78 -0.05
CA ASP A 187 12.03 -9.60 1.11
C ASP A 187 12.91 -9.36 2.35
N GLY A 188 13.79 -8.35 2.29
CA GLY A 188 14.78 -8.04 3.31
C GLY A 188 15.99 -8.99 3.33
N LYS A 189 16.09 -9.91 2.36
CA LYS A 189 17.20 -10.87 2.24
C LYS A 189 17.92 -10.81 0.90
N ASP A 190 17.44 -9.95 0.00
CA ASP A 190 17.96 -9.82 -1.37
C ASP A 190 17.92 -11.14 -2.15
N THR A 191 16.87 -11.94 -1.94
CA THR A 191 16.76 -13.26 -2.58
C THR A 191 16.83 -13.12 -4.10
N ILE A 192 17.85 -13.72 -4.71
CA ILE A 192 18.09 -13.68 -6.16
C ILE A 192 17.09 -14.61 -6.86
N ILE A 193 16.29 -14.04 -7.77
CA ILE A 193 15.33 -14.76 -8.63
C ILE A 193 15.91 -15.01 -10.02
N ALA A 194 16.72 -14.08 -10.51
CA ALA A 194 17.48 -14.24 -11.74
C ALA A 194 18.89 -13.66 -11.54
N GLU A 195 19.90 -14.43 -11.95
CA GLU A 195 21.31 -14.07 -11.80
C GLU A 195 21.66 -12.76 -12.53
N PHE A 196 22.67 -12.06 -12.01
CA PHE A 196 23.20 -10.83 -12.60
C PHE A 196 24.10 -11.12 -13.81
N ILE A 197 23.48 -11.61 -14.90
CA ILE A 197 24.18 -12.02 -16.13
C ILE A 197 23.64 -11.34 -17.39
N TYR A 198 22.57 -10.57 -17.25
CA TYR A 198 21.86 -9.95 -18.37
C TYR A 198 22.43 -8.57 -18.66
N ASP A 199 22.48 -8.21 -19.94
CA ASP A 199 22.92 -6.89 -20.39
C ASP A 199 21.83 -5.83 -20.17
N ASP A 200 20.56 -6.24 -20.27
CA ASP A 200 19.39 -5.40 -20.00
C ASP A 200 18.20 -6.27 -19.53
N MET A 201 17.26 -5.64 -18.82
CA MET A 201 16.00 -6.24 -18.41
C MET A 201 14.83 -5.26 -18.49
N GLN A 202 13.71 -5.73 -19.03
CA GLN A 202 12.54 -4.92 -19.31
C GLN A 202 11.28 -5.51 -18.68
N LEU A 203 10.35 -4.63 -18.33
CA LEU A 203 9.02 -5.00 -17.82
C LEU A 203 8.05 -5.15 -18.98
N ARG A 204 7.23 -6.20 -18.91
CA ARG A 204 6.14 -6.47 -19.84
C ARG A 204 4.79 -6.15 -19.20
N SER A 205 3.79 -5.82 -20.03
CA SER A 205 2.42 -5.59 -19.58
C SER A 205 1.65 -6.88 -19.25
N GLU A 206 2.17 -8.04 -19.67
CA GLU A 206 1.53 -9.35 -19.48
C GLU A 206 2.55 -10.39 -19.01
N PRO A 207 2.11 -11.43 -18.27
CA PRO A 207 2.98 -12.54 -17.89
C PRO A 207 3.63 -13.24 -19.11
N PRO A 208 4.86 -13.77 -18.98
CA PRO A 208 5.84 -13.50 -17.91
C PRO A 208 6.29 -12.03 -17.91
N TYR A 209 6.31 -11.39 -16.73
CA TYR A 209 6.42 -9.94 -16.60
C TYR A 209 7.82 -9.36 -16.88
N PHE A 210 8.83 -10.22 -17.02
CA PHE A 210 10.21 -9.80 -17.25
C PHE A 210 10.73 -10.37 -18.56
N GLU A 211 11.39 -9.52 -19.32
CA GLU A 211 12.18 -9.88 -20.48
C GLU A 211 13.64 -9.56 -20.19
N ALA A 212 14.51 -10.56 -20.31
CA ALA A 212 15.93 -10.44 -20.04
C ALA A 212 16.72 -10.58 -21.33
N ILE A 213 17.70 -9.69 -21.54
CA ILE A 213 18.48 -9.60 -22.77
C ILE A 213 19.93 -9.96 -22.45
N GLN A 214 20.49 -10.92 -23.17
CA GLN A 214 21.90 -11.31 -23.09
C GLN A 214 22.45 -11.45 -24.52
N GLY A 215 23.22 -10.45 -24.95
CA GLY A 215 23.63 -10.26 -26.33
C GLY A 215 22.42 -10.12 -27.24
N LYS A 216 22.25 -11.06 -28.18
CA LYS A 216 21.08 -11.12 -29.09
C LYS A 216 19.95 -12.01 -28.56
N LYS A 217 20.14 -12.66 -27.41
CA LYS A 217 19.17 -13.60 -26.86
C LYS A 217 18.21 -12.87 -25.94
N HIS A 218 16.92 -13.06 -26.19
CA HIS A 218 15.83 -12.62 -25.34
C HIS A 218 15.30 -13.84 -24.57
N THR A 219 15.01 -13.68 -23.28
CA THR A 219 14.48 -14.74 -22.41
C THR A 219 13.35 -14.18 -21.56
N LEU A 220 12.21 -14.84 -21.56
CA LEU A 220 11.09 -14.42 -20.72
C LEU A 220 11.24 -15.07 -19.34
N ILE A 221 11.12 -14.29 -18.28
CA ILE A 221 11.27 -14.76 -16.91
C ILE A 221 9.99 -14.44 -16.14
N ASP A 222 9.43 -15.43 -15.46
CA ASP A 222 8.30 -15.19 -14.56
C ASP A 222 8.78 -14.74 -13.16
N ARG A 223 7.82 -14.38 -12.31
CA ARG A 223 8.08 -13.91 -10.93
C ARG A 223 8.79 -14.93 -10.03
N TYR A 224 8.88 -16.20 -10.45
CA TYR A 224 9.53 -17.28 -9.73
C TYR A 224 10.90 -17.65 -10.34
N GLY A 225 11.35 -16.92 -11.37
CA GLY A 225 12.61 -17.18 -12.05
C GLY A 225 12.52 -18.25 -13.14
N LYS A 226 11.31 -18.75 -13.46
CA LYS A 226 11.16 -19.74 -14.53
C LYS A 226 11.35 -19.06 -15.88
N LYS A 227 12.31 -19.58 -16.64
CA LYS A 227 12.70 -19.07 -17.96
C LYS A 227 11.87 -19.74 -19.07
N ARG A 228 11.48 -18.97 -20.08
CA ARG A 228 10.85 -19.43 -21.33
C ARG A 228 11.59 -18.85 -22.53
#